data_AF-A0A932X475-F1
#
_entry.id   AF-A0A932X475-F1
#
_cell.length_a   1.000
_cell.length_b   1.000
_cell.length_c   1.000
_cell.angle_alpha   90.00
_cell.angle_beta   90.00
_cell.angle_gamma   90.00
#
_symmetry.space_group_name_H-M   'P 1'
#
loop_
_entity.id
_entity.type
_entity.pdbx_description
1 polymer ?
#
loop_
_entity_poly.entity_id
_entity_poly.type
_entity_poly.pdbx_seq_one_letter_code
_entity_poly.pdbx_strand_id
1 'polypeptide(L)'
;HQLSDELTIHYGLLPRANRGIFAINELPDLAGKIQVGLFNIMQEGDVQIKGYPVRLPLDVAIVFTANPEDYTARGKIITPLKDRLGSEIRTHYPATMQEGMAITEQEAWLSRGATRDLTVPPFIQEIVEEIAFLARADKKVDKRSGVSQRMPITCMENVVSNAERRAIRNHETEVVPRVSDVYASLPAITGKFELEYEGELKGADHVARELIRAAVGKVYQKYFDGADLQQIVQWFELGGTLKISETIPATEVISGMKKIQGLLEKSTAVRGPKKPTPGWTASAGEFLLEGLYAHRRISRSEERGFMAEERKQSPPAREETRPPFRRPYN
;
A
#
# COMPACT_ATOMS: atom_id res chain seq x y z
N HIS A 1 40.76 10.98 44.34
CA HIS A 1 39.91 10.87 43.15
C HIS A 1 38.45 11.03 43.58
N GLN A 2 37.90 12.22 43.35
CA GLN A 2 36.55 12.61 43.77
C GLN A 2 35.52 11.99 42.82
N LEU A 3 34.84 10.94 43.28
CA LEU A 3 33.65 10.38 42.63
C LEU A 3 32.35 11.13 43.02
N SER A 4 32.48 12.20 43.81
CA SER A 4 31.41 12.99 44.40
C SER A 4 31.38 14.45 43.91
N ASP A 5 32.08 14.75 42.82
CA ASP A 5 32.08 16.09 42.22
C ASP A 5 30.79 16.28 41.41
N GLU A 6 30.02 17.32 41.72
CA GLU A 6 28.77 17.68 41.03
C GLU A 6 28.98 17.93 39.53
N LEU A 7 30.21 18.27 39.10
CA LEU A 7 30.57 18.41 37.69
C LEU A 7 30.56 17.08 36.92
N THR A 8 30.49 15.95 37.61
CA THR A 8 30.38 14.60 37.00
C THR A 8 28.92 14.14 36.85
N ILE A 9 27.95 14.96 37.24
CA ILE A 9 26.52 14.61 37.18
C ILE A 9 26.05 14.49 35.73
N HIS A 10 25.63 13.28 35.37
CA HIS A 10 24.89 13.03 34.14
C HIS A 10 23.39 13.10 34.42
N TYR A 11 22.77 14.20 34.03
CA TYR A 11 21.35 14.48 34.26
C TYR A 11 20.38 13.51 33.56
N GLY A 12 20.84 12.70 32.59
CA GLY A 12 19.97 11.81 31.82
C GLY A 12 19.11 12.56 30.80
N LEU A 13 18.20 11.84 30.13
CA LEU A 13 17.41 12.39 29.01
C LEU A 13 16.24 13.26 29.47
N LEU A 14 15.53 12.87 30.54
CA LEU A 14 14.31 13.56 30.96
C LEU A 14 14.55 14.97 31.52
N PRO A 15 15.54 15.22 32.41
CA PRO A 15 15.82 16.58 32.88
C PRO A 15 16.32 17.53 31.80
N ARG A 16 16.92 17.00 30.72
CA ARG A 16 17.29 17.80 29.54
C ARG A 16 16.08 18.31 28.76
N ALA A 17 14.92 17.66 28.92
CA ALA A 17 13.66 18.08 28.30
C ALA A 17 12.81 18.97 29.21
N ASN A 18 13.36 19.44 30.35
CA ASN A 18 12.65 20.34 31.26
C ASN A 18 12.13 21.59 30.53
N ARG A 19 10.88 21.97 30.83
CA ARG A 19 10.07 22.97 30.13
C ARG A 19 9.76 22.61 28.67
N GLY A 20 9.61 21.33 28.37
CA GLY A 20 9.41 20.81 27.02
C GLY A 20 8.54 19.55 26.96
N ILE A 21 8.46 18.99 25.75
CA ILE A 21 7.75 17.74 25.46
C ILE A 21 8.75 16.59 25.44
N PHE A 22 8.52 15.57 26.27
CA PHE A 22 9.29 14.33 26.25
C PHE A 22 8.49 13.23 25.57
N ALA A 23 8.87 12.91 24.33
CA ALA A 23 8.21 11.89 23.51
C ALA A 23 8.86 10.51 23.69
N ILE A 24 8.05 9.48 23.94
CA ILE A 24 8.50 8.08 24.09
C ILE A 24 7.76 7.22 23.07
N ASN A 25 8.50 6.51 22.22
CA ASN A 25 7.88 5.50 21.36
C ASN A 25 7.71 4.19 22.15
N GLU A 26 6.53 3.57 22.04
CA GLU A 26 6.25 2.24 22.57
C GLU A 26 6.60 2.12 24.05
N LEU A 27 5.96 2.96 24.88
CA LEU A 27 6.13 2.92 26.35
C LEU A 27 6.04 1.49 26.93
N PRO A 28 5.12 0.62 26.47
CA PRO A 28 5.08 -0.80 26.80
C PRO A 28 6.38 -1.59 26.72
N ASP A 29 7.26 -1.26 25.78
CA ASP A 29 8.49 -2.00 25.54
C ASP A 29 9.60 -1.60 26.52
N LEU A 30 9.39 -0.52 27.28
CA LEU A 30 10.29 -0.13 28.36
C LEU A 30 10.18 -1.09 29.54
N ALA A 31 11.34 -1.47 30.08
CA ALA A 31 11.41 -2.26 31.30
C ALA A 31 10.59 -1.63 32.44
N GLY A 32 9.86 -2.45 33.21
CA GLY A 32 8.96 -1.97 34.27
C GLY A 32 9.62 -1.02 35.28
N LYS A 33 10.92 -1.20 35.57
CA LYS A 33 11.69 -0.27 36.43
C LYS A 33 11.74 1.17 35.89
N ILE A 34 11.76 1.34 34.56
CA ILE A 34 11.75 2.64 33.89
C ILE A 34 10.35 3.24 33.97
N GLN A 35 9.31 2.43 33.75
CA GLN A 35 7.92 2.88 33.89
C GLN A 35 7.61 3.33 35.34
N VAL A 36 8.12 2.63 36.35
CA VAL A 36 8.00 3.06 37.76
C VAL A 36 8.74 4.39 37.99
N GLY A 37 9.91 4.57 37.40
CA GLY A 37 10.63 5.84 37.46
C GLY A 37 9.84 7.00 36.82
N LEU A 38 9.23 6.77 35.65
CA LEU A 38 8.35 7.75 35.00
C LEU A 38 7.12 8.07 35.85
N PHE A 39 6.50 7.05 36.46
CA PHE A 39 5.39 7.24 37.39
C PHE A 39 5.77 8.16 38.56
N ASN A 40 6.92 7.92 39.20
CA ASN A 40 7.38 8.76 40.31
C ASN A 40 7.57 10.22 39.87
N ILE A 41 8.08 10.45 38.65
CA ILE A 41 8.29 11.81 38.13
C ILE A 41 6.95 12.49 37.82
N MET A 42 5.99 11.76 37.23
CA MET A 42 4.62 12.28 37.01
C MET A 42 3.89 12.55 38.33
N GLN A 43 4.27 11.88 39.41
CA GLN A 43 3.64 11.99 40.73
C GLN A 43 4.24 13.13 41.57
N GLU A 44 5.57 13.19 41.68
CA GLU A 44 6.30 14.12 42.55
C GLU A 44 6.74 15.39 41.81
N GLY A 45 6.81 15.37 40.47
CA GLY A 45 7.26 16.51 39.68
C GLY A 45 8.73 16.85 39.88
N ASP A 46 9.53 15.91 40.40
CA ASP A 46 10.97 16.06 40.59
C ASP A 46 11.73 14.77 40.26
N VAL A 47 13.05 14.88 40.19
CA VAL A 47 13.95 13.72 40.08
C VAL A 47 15.07 13.83 41.10
N GLN A 48 15.41 12.71 41.71
CA GLN A 48 16.57 12.59 42.60
C GLN A 48 17.73 11.89 41.89
N ILE A 49 18.93 12.48 41.97
CA ILE A 49 20.13 11.88 41.38
C ILE A 49 20.71 10.87 42.38
N LYS A 50 20.82 9.60 41.96
CA LYS A 50 21.40 8.56 42.80
C LYS A 50 22.86 8.89 43.13
N GLY A 51 23.19 8.88 44.43
CA GLY A 51 24.54 9.22 44.92
C GLY A 51 24.72 10.70 45.29
N TYR A 52 23.72 11.55 45.04
CA TYR A 52 23.75 12.96 45.40
C TYR A 52 22.45 13.34 46.16
N PRO A 53 22.53 14.15 47.24
CA PRO A 53 21.36 14.63 47.97
C PRO A 53 20.67 15.80 47.24
N VAL A 54 20.55 15.72 45.92
CA VAL A 54 20.00 16.78 45.05
C VAL A 54 18.69 16.30 44.42
N ARG A 55 17.63 17.09 44.62
CA ARG A 55 16.34 16.96 43.95
C ARG A 55 16.18 18.08 42.93
N LEU A 56 15.81 17.72 41.71
CA LEU A 56 15.61 18.66 40.61
C LEU A 56 14.13 18.69 40.25
N PRO A 57 13.44 19.82 40.40
CA PRO A 57 12.05 19.95 39.93
C PRO A 57 12.02 19.86 38.40
N LEU A 58 11.01 19.16 37.88
CA LEU A 58 10.77 18.92 36.47
C LEU A 58 9.39 19.43 36.06
N ASP A 59 9.37 20.22 35.01
CA ASP A 59 8.19 20.72 34.32
C ASP A 59 8.21 20.14 32.90
N VAL A 60 7.59 18.98 32.69
CA VAL A 60 7.65 18.26 31.41
C VAL A 60 6.28 17.74 30.99
N ALA A 61 5.95 17.89 29.71
CA ALA A 61 4.80 17.23 29.11
C ALA A 61 5.25 15.89 28.51
N ILE A 62 4.81 14.78 29.10
CA ILE A 62 5.16 13.45 28.59
C ILE A 62 4.13 13.01 27.56
N VAL A 63 4.60 12.66 26.36
CA VAL A 63 3.78 12.11 25.27
C VAL A 63 4.35 10.75 24.90
N PHE A 64 3.50 9.74 24.71
CA PHE A 64 4.00 8.44 24.31
C PHE A 64 3.01 7.67 23.43
N THR A 65 3.54 6.69 22.71
CA THR A 65 2.75 5.74 21.90
C THR A 65 2.67 4.40 22.62
N ALA A 66 1.57 3.68 22.39
CA ALA A 66 1.36 2.32 22.86
C ALA A 66 0.30 1.66 21.95
N ASN A 67 0.41 0.36 21.72
CA ASN A 67 -0.61 -0.34 20.95
C ASN A 67 -1.81 -0.69 21.84
N PRO A 68 -3.05 -0.73 21.32
CA PRO A 68 -4.26 -0.95 22.12
C PRO A 68 -4.26 -2.23 22.97
N GLU A 69 -3.65 -3.32 22.49
CA GLU A 69 -3.52 -4.59 23.20
C GLU A 69 -2.65 -4.48 24.47
N ASP A 70 -1.76 -3.50 24.49
CA ASP A 70 -0.81 -3.22 25.56
C ASP A 70 -1.47 -2.60 26.80
N TYR A 71 -2.74 -2.19 26.65
CA TYR A 71 -3.55 -1.61 27.71
C TYR A 71 -4.26 -2.67 28.57
N THR A 72 -4.17 -3.97 28.24
CA THR A 72 -4.99 -5.02 28.86
C THR A 72 -4.22 -5.95 29.82
N ALA A 73 -4.70 -5.96 31.07
CA ALA A 73 -4.65 -6.94 32.17
C ALA A 73 -3.40 -7.81 32.50
N ARG A 74 -2.29 -7.80 31.76
CA ARG A 74 -1.06 -8.57 32.13
C ARG A 74 0.26 -7.93 31.69
N GLY A 75 0.36 -6.61 31.84
CA GLY A 75 1.66 -5.98 32.07
C GLY A 75 2.39 -5.48 30.83
N LYS A 76 1.86 -4.41 30.24
CA LYS A 76 2.65 -3.58 29.33
C LYS A 76 2.74 -2.13 29.81
N ILE A 77 1.64 -1.53 30.28
CA ILE A 77 1.70 -0.29 31.08
C ILE A 77 1.26 -0.60 32.51
N ILE A 78 2.06 -0.20 33.51
CA ILE A 78 1.69 -0.38 34.92
C ILE A 78 0.45 0.47 35.27
N THR A 79 -0.51 -0.11 36.00
CA THR A 79 -1.76 0.57 36.41
C THR A 79 -1.53 1.96 37.02
N PRO A 80 -0.55 2.16 37.92
CA PRO A 80 -0.30 3.49 38.49
C PRO A 80 0.05 4.57 37.46
N LEU A 81 0.74 4.21 36.37
CA LEU A 81 1.09 5.14 35.31
C LEU A 81 -0.14 5.46 34.45
N LYS A 82 -0.99 4.47 34.19
CA LYS A 82 -2.26 4.64 33.48
C LYS A 82 -3.18 5.67 34.16
N ASP A 83 -3.27 5.64 35.48
CA ASP A 83 -4.13 6.55 36.25
C ASP A 83 -3.63 8.01 36.24
N ARG A 84 -2.42 8.26 35.74
CA ARG A 84 -1.80 9.59 35.63
C ARG A 84 -1.88 10.19 34.22
N LEU A 85 -2.53 9.51 33.28
CA LEU A 85 -2.70 10.00 31.91
C LEU A 85 -3.80 11.06 31.84
N GLY A 86 -3.43 12.28 31.42
CA GLY A 86 -4.38 13.38 31.28
C GLY A 86 -5.25 13.33 30.02
N SER A 87 -4.78 12.67 28.96
CA SER A 87 -5.50 12.52 27.69
C SER A 87 -5.05 11.27 26.95
N GLU A 88 -5.99 10.61 26.27
CA GLU A 88 -5.74 9.48 25.37
C GLU A 88 -6.20 9.87 23.96
N ILE A 89 -5.30 9.81 22.98
CA ILE A 89 -5.62 10.04 21.56
C ILE A 89 -5.59 8.71 20.86
N ARG A 90 -6.73 8.27 20.32
CA ARG A 90 -6.81 7.05 19.51
C ARG A 90 -6.59 7.40 18.05
N THR A 91 -5.52 6.88 17.48
CA THR A 91 -5.24 7.00 16.05
C THR A 91 -5.98 5.92 15.27
N HIS A 92 -6.16 6.18 13.98
CA HIS A 92 -6.76 5.22 13.04
C HIS A 92 -6.12 5.41 11.66
N TYR A 93 -6.24 4.39 10.80
CA TYR A 93 -5.89 4.56 9.39
C TYR A 93 -6.86 5.53 8.70
N PRO A 94 -6.48 6.13 7.57
CA PRO A 94 -7.36 7.04 6.82
C PRO A 94 -8.73 6.43 6.57
N ALA A 95 -9.79 7.20 6.85
CA ALA A 95 -11.16 6.72 6.75
C ALA A 95 -11.65 6.78 5.30
N THR A 96 -11.12 7.73 4.53
CA THR A 96 -11.45 7.93 3.12
C THR A 96 -10.24 7.77 2.23
N MET A 97 -10.49 7.39 0.97
CA MET A 97 -9.46 7.28 -0.05
C MET A 97 -8.75 8.62 -0.28
N GLN A 98 -9.50 9.73 -0.24
CA GLN A 98 -8.96 11.07 -0.46
C GLN A 98 -7.96 11.48 0.63
N GLU A 99 -8.25 11.16 1.90
CA GLU A 99 -7.30 11.38 3.00
C GLU A 99 -6.02 10.56 2.81
N GLY A 100 -6.17 9.28 2.45
CA GLY A 100 -5.04 8.39 2.17
C GLY A 100 -4.16 8.91 1.02
N MET A 101 -4.79 9.29 -0.09
CA MET A 101 -4.10 9.90 -1.24
C MET A 101 -3.37 11.19 -0.86
N ALA A 102 -3.99 12.07 -0.06
CA ALA A 102 -3.36 13.31 0.38
C ALA A 102 -2.12 13.05 1.25
N ILE A 103 -2.18 12.07 2.15
CA ILE A 103 -1.02 11.65 2.95
C ILE A 103 0.06 11.06 2.05
N THR A 104 -0.31 10.19 1.11
CA THR A 104 0.63 9.57 0.18
C THR A 104 1.31 10.62 -0.70
N GLU A 105 0.59 11.62 -1.18
CA GLU A 105 1.15 12.74 -1.96
C GLU A 105 2.10 13.62 -1.12
N GLN A 106 1.75 13.89 0.14
CA GLN A 106 2.57 14.67 1.06
C GLN A 106 3.88 13.96 1.44
N GLU A 107 3.80 12.66 1.73
CA GLU A 107 4.89 11.91 2.36
C GLU A 107 5.77 11.14 1.36
N ALA A 108 5.26 10.80 0.18
CA ALA A 108 6.05 10.09 -0.81
C ALA A 108 7.14 10.99 -1.38
N TRP A 109 8.37 10.47 -1.44
CA TRP A 109 9.51 11.18 -2.01
C TRP A 109 9.44 11.16 -3.54
N LEU A 110 8.59 12.02 -4.13
CA LEU A 110 8.35 12.11 -5.58
C LEU A 110 9.15 13.25 -6.23
N SER A 111 9.37 14.35 -5.50
CA SER A 111 10.18 15.48 -5.98
C SER A 111 11.67 15.25 -5.75
N ARG A 112 12.31 14.48 -6.64
CA ARG A 112 13.70 14.01 -6.48
C ARG A 112 14.76 14.87 -7.16
N GLY A 113 14.41 16.07 -7.61
CA GLY A 113 15.31 16.92 -8.41
C GLY A 113 15.66 16.32 -9.77
N ALA A 114 14.80 15.43 -10.30
CA ALA A 114 14.99 14.83 -11.61
C ALA A 114 14.92 15.88 -12.72
N THR A 115 15.67 15.66 -13.80
CA THR A 115 15.70 16.54 -14.99
C THR A 115 14.48 16.41 -15.89
N ARG A 116 13.55 15.51 -15.57
CA ARG A 116 12.37 15.17 -16.37
C ARG A 116 11.11 15.53 -15.61
N ASP A 117 10.12 16.03 -16.33
CA ASP A 117 8.82 16.36 -15.77
C ASP A 117 8.10 15.08 -15.35
N LEU A 118 7.67 14.99 -14.08
CA LEU A 118 6.88 13.89 -13.55
C LEU A 118 5.40 14.25 -13.59
N THR A 119 4.62 13.46 -14.32
CA THR A 119 3.16 13.56 -14.33
C THR A 119 2.57 12.24 -13.83
N VAL A 120 2.08 12.22 -12.59
CA VAL A 120 1.40 11.04 -12.03
C VAL A 120 -0.09 11.11 -12.38
N PRO A 121 -0.66 10.15 -13.13
CA PRO A 121 -2.09 10.16 -13.41
C PRO A 121 -2.94 9.91 -12.15
N PRO A 122 -4.09 10.60 -11.96
CA PRO A 122 -4.93 10.43 -10.78
C PRO A 122 -5.39 8.99 -10.54
N PHE A 123 -5.69 8.25 -11.60
CA PHE A 123 -6.08 6.84 -11.47
C PHE A 123 -4.94 5.96 -10.94
N ILE A 124 -3.66 6.31 -11.15
CA ILE A 124 -2.54 5.59 -10.53
C ILE A 124 -2.49 5.85 -9.03
N GLN A 125 -2.67 7.11 -8.61
CA GLN A 125 -2.79 7.46 -7.18
C GLN A 125 -3.96 6.73 -6.52
N GLU A 126 -5.11 6.71 -7.18
CA GLU A 126 -6.28 5.97 -6.72
C GLU A 126 -6.01 4.45 -6.66
N ILE A 127 -5.37 3.85 -7.65
CA ILE A 127 -5.05 2.42 -7.62
C ILE A 127 -4.14 2.09 -6.43
N VAL A 128 -3.07 2.87 -6.22
CA VAL A 128 -2.11 2.64 -5.13
C VAL A 128 -2.80 2.73 -3.77
N GLU A 129 -3.67 3.73 -3.56
CA GLU A 129 -4.40 3.86 -2.30
C GLU A 129 -5.46 2.77 -2.14
N GLU A 130 -6.16 2.41 -3.22
CA GLU A 130 -7.19 1.36 -3.18
C GLU A 130 -6.60 -0.01 -2.81
N ILE A 131 -5.36 -0.31 -3.19
CA ILE A 131 -4.66 -1.54 -2.75
C ILE A 131 -4.62 -1.60 -1.23
N ALA A 132 -4.33 -0.51 -0.53
CA ALA A 132 -4.30 -0.49 0.93
C ALA A 132 -5.70 -0.68 1.53
N PHE A 133 -6.71 -0.02 0.99
CA PHE A 133 -8.10 -0.17 1.46
C PHE A 133 -8.59 -1.61 1.30
N LEU A 134 -8.32 -2.23 0.15
CA LEU A 134 -8.67 -3.63 -0.09
C LEU A 134 -7.87 -4.56 0.82
N ALA A 135 -6.57 -4.33 0.99
CA ALA A 135 -5.72 -5.17 1.84
C ALA A 135 -6.17 -5.12 3.31
N ARG A 136 -6.55 -3.95 3.84
CA ARG A 136 -7.11 -3.79 5.21
C ARG A 136 -8.43 -4.56 5.40
N ALA A 137 -9.19 -4.78 4.33
CA ALA A 137 -10.46 -5.49 4.35
C ALA A 137 -10.36 -6.98 3.99
N ASP A 138 -9.26 -7.40 3.36
CA ASP A 138 -9.05 -8.79 2.91
C ASP A 138 -8.87 -9.73 4.12
N LYS A 139 -9.45 -10.93 4.04
CA LYS A 139 -9.35 -11.96 5.09
C LYS A 139 -8.03 -12.71 5.04
N LYS A 140 -7.31 -12.63 3.92
CA LYS A 140 -6.00 -13.26 3.71
C LYS A 140 -4.86 -12.45 4.30
N VAL A 141 -5.12 -11.20 4.71
CA VAL A 141 -4.14 -10.28 5.29
C VAL A 141 -4.36 -10.21 6.80
N ASP A 142 -3.27 -10.27 7.57
CA ASP A 142 -3.33 -10.23 9.02
C ASP A 142 -3.80 -8.87 9.52
N LYS A 143 -4.91 -8.89 10.27
CA LYS A 143 -5.54 -7.69 10.82
C LYS A 143 -4.84 -7.15 12.05
N ARG A 144 -4.02 -7.96 12.73
CA ARG A 144 -3.28 -7.57 13.94
C ARG A 144 -2.08 -6.71 13.58
N SER A 145 -1.27 -7.15 12.61
CA SER A 145 -0.19 -6.35 12.04
C SER A 145 -0.72 -5.18 11.19
N GLY A 146 -1.86 -5.40 10.52
CA GLY A 146 -2.56 -4.39 9.73
C GLY A 146 -1.78 -3.94 8.49
N VAL A 147 -2.35 -3.00 7.73
CA VAL A 147 -1.69 -2.41 6.55
C VAL A 147 -1.54 -0.91 6.78
N SER A 148 -0.30 -0.53 7.11
CA SER A 148 0.03 0.86 7.42
C SER A 148 -0.04 1.78 6.20
N GLN A 149 -0.16 3.09 6.44
CA GLN A 149 -0.07 4.09 5.37
C GLN A 149 1.31 4.13 4.69
N ARG A 150 2.35 3.55 5.32
CA ARG A 150 3.67 3.41 4.71
C ARG A 150 3.64 2.51 3.47
N MET A 151 2.67 1.60 3.34
CA MET A 151 2.58 0.74 2.17
C MET A 151 2.24 1.54 0.89
N PRO A 152 1.14 2.33 0.81
CA PRO A 152 0.90 3.24 -0.32
C PRO A 152 2.05 4.19 -0.62
N ILE A 153 2.69 4.77 0.41
CA ILE A 153 3.83 5.68 0.25
C ILE A 153 4.98 5.00 -0.49
N THR A 154 5.48 3.87 0.05
CA THR A 154 6.58 3.14 -0.57
C THR A 154 6.18 2.52 -1.92
N CYS A 155 4.91 2.11 -2.09
CA CYS A 155 4.37 1.64 -3.35
C CYS A 155 4.43 2.73 -4.43
N MET A 156 3.94 3.94 -4.13
CA MET A 156 3.99 5.09 -5.04
C MET A 156 5.44 5.47 -5.41
N GLU A 157 6.35 5.47 -4.44
CA GLU A 157 7.76 5.72 -4.69
C GLU A 157 8.38 4.70 -5.64
N ASN A 158 8.01 3.42 -5.55
CA ASN A 158 8.49 2.37 -6.45
C ASN A 158 7.85 2.46 -7.84
N VAL A 159 6.55 2.76 -7.90
CA VAL A 159 5.82 3.04 -9.15
C VAL A 159 6.53 4.14 -9.93
N VAL A 160 6.81 5.27 -9.28
CA VAL A 160 7.53 6.39 -9.91
C VAL A 160 8.96 5.99 -10.25
N SER A 161 9.69 5.29 -9.37
CA SER A 161 11.06 4.85 -9.66
C SER A 161 11.15 3.97 -10.91
N ASN A 162 10.20 3.05 -11.11
CA ASN A 162 10.19 2.22 -12.30
C ASN A 162 9.82 3.01 -13.57
N ALA A 163 8.88 3.96 -13.45
CA ALA A 163 8.54 4.87 -14.53
C ALA A 163 9.74 5.75 -14.92
N GLU A 164 10.49 6.29 -13.94
CA GLU A 164 11.72 7.05 -14.14
C GLU A 164 12.76 6.19 -14.88
N ARG A 165 12.99 4.96 -14.41
CA ARG A 165 13.90 4.00 -15.05
C ARG A 165 13.51 3.73 -16.51
N ARG A 166 12.22 3.52 -16.78
CA ARG A 166 11.72 3.32 -18.16
C ARG A 166 11.97 4.56 -19.01
N ALA A 167 11.62 5.74 -18.53
CA ALA A 167 11.79 7.00 -19.26
C ALA A 167 13.26 7.28 -19.57
N ILE A 168 14.16 7.05 -18.60
CA ILE A 168 15.61 7.20 -18.78
C ILE A 168 16.12 6.26 -19.87
N ARG A 169 15.79 4.96 -19.78
CA ARG A 169 16.26 3.96 -20.76
C ARG A 169 15.79 4.27 -22.18
N ASN A 170 14.58 4.80 -22.31
CA ASN A 170 13.96 5.09 -23.60
C ASN A 170 14.18 6.52 -24.07
N HIS A 171 14.99 7.32 -23.36
CA HIS A 171 15.24 8.73 -23.65
C HIS A 171 13.95 9.59 -23.72
N GLU A 172 12.92 9.24 -22.96
CA GLU A 172 11.70 10.02 -22.83
C GLU A 172 11.96 11.26 -21.97
N THR A 173 11.35 12.39 -22.30
CA THR A 173 11.53 13.66 -21.58
C THR A 173 10.60 13.82 -20.38
N GLU A 174 9.52 13.05 -20.35
CA GLU A 174 8.50 13.05 -19.29
C GLU A 174 8.44 11.66 -18.66
N VAL A 175 8.23 11.64 -17.34
CA VAL A 175 7.97 10.43 -16.57
C VAL A 175 6.47 10.34 -16.31
N VAL A 176 5.83 9.33 -16.91
CA VAL A 176 4.43 9.03 -16.67
C VAL A 176 4.28 7.57 -16.24
N PRO A 177 3.92 7.31 -14.97
CA PRO A 177 3.61 5.97 -14.50
C PRO A 177 2.40 5.35 -15.23
N ARG A 178 2.46 4.03 -15.42
CA ARG A 178 1.44 3.17 -16.02
C ARG A 178 1.05 2.08 -15.02
N VAL A 179 -0.03 1.35 -15.29
CA VAL A 179 -0.47 0.27 -14.38
C VAL A 179 0.58 -0.84 -14.25
N SER A 180 1.36 -1.12 -15.29
CA SER A 180 2.54 -2.00 -15.24
C SER A 180 3.56 -1.60 -14.17
N ASP A 181 3.71 -0.31 -13.88
CA ASP A 181 4.60 0.16 -12.82
C ASP A 181 4.07 -0.16 -11.41
N VAL A 182 2.75 -0.29 -11.26
CA VAL A 182 2.13 -0.76 -10.00
C VAL A 182 2.50 -2.23 -9.76
N TYR A 183 2.50 -3.07 -10.79
CA TYR A 183 2.98 -4.45 -10.65
C TYR A 183 4.49 -4.50 -10.37
N ALA A 184 5.29 -3.58 -10.90
CA ALA A 184 6.71 -3.50 -10.57
C ALA A 184 6.96 -3.16 -9.08
N SER A 185 5.99 -2.53 -8.41
CA SER A 185 6.05 -2.21 -6.98
C SER A 185 5.66 -3.38 -6.05
N LEU A 186 5.42 -4.59 -6.58
CA LEU A 186 5.06 -5.78 -5.79
C LEU A 186 5.89 -5.99 -4.51
N PRO A 187 7.25 -5.87 -4.53
CA PRO A 187 8.06 -6.02 -3.32
C PRO A 187 7.75 -4.99 -2.23
N ALA A 188 7.32 -3.78 -2.60
CA ALA A 188 6.92 -2.74 -1.66
C ALA A 188 5.59 -3.06 -0.97
N ILE A 189 4.73 -3.85 -1.62
CA ILE A 189 3.44 -4.25 -1.08
C ILE A 189 3.63 -5.49 -0.20
N THR A 190 4.25 -6.55 -0.72
CA THR A 190 4.43 -7.83 -0.01
C THR A 190 5.34 -7.71 1.22
N GLY A 191 6.28 -6.77 1.25
CA GLY A 191 7.12 -6.50 2.43
C GLY A 191 6.46 -5.61 3.49
N LYS A 192 5.19 -5.21 3.33
CA LYS A 192 4.50 -4.22 4.19
C LYS A 192 3.13 -4.66 4.69
N PHE A 193 2.70 -5.88 4.36
CA PHE A 193 1.56 -6.53 4.99
C PHE A 193 1.96 -7.96 5.35
N GLU A 194 1.42 -8.49 6.44
CA GLU A 194 1.56 -9.89 6.79
C GLU A 194 0.33 -10.66 6.34
N LEU A 195 0.49 -11.97 6.14
CA LEU A 195 -0.58 -12.85 5.70
C LEU A 195 -1.18 -13.62 6.87
N GLU A 196 -2.49 -13.85 6.80
CA GLU A 196 -3.14 -14.90 7.57
C GLU A 196 -2.82 -16.27 6.96
N TYR A 197 -3.14 -17.35 7.70
CA TYR A 197 -2.91 -18.73 7.25
C TYR A 197 -3.43 -19.01 5.82
N GLU A 198 -4.65 -18.56 5.48
CA GLU A 198 -5.21 -18.72 4.13
C GLU A 198 -4.40 -17.97 3.05
N GLY A 199 -3.82 -16.82 3.41
CA GLY A 199 -2.97 -16.03 2.55
C GLY A 199 -1.61 -16.69 2.32
N GLU A 200 -1.01 -17.25 3.39
CA GLU A 200 0.28 -17.96 3.31
C GLU A 200 0.20 -19.15 2.35
N LEU A 201 -0.91 -19.90 2.36
CA LEU A 201 -1.13 -21.02 1.43
C LEU A 201 -1.15 -20.58 -0.04
N LYS A 202 -1.60 -19.36 -0.33
CA LYS A 202 -1.58 -18.80 -1.69
C LYS A 202 -0.24 -18.16 -2.06
N GLY A 203 0.50 -17.66 -1.08
CA GLY A 203 1.73 -16.90 -1.24
C GLY A 203 1.50 -15.39 -1.39
N ALA A 204 2.38 -14.60 -0.77
CA ALA A 204 2.29 -13.13 -0.71
C ALA A 204 2.20 -12.47 -2.09
N ASP A 205 3.02 -12.92 -3.04
CA ASP A 205 3.03 -12.41 -4.41
C ASP A 205 1.67 -12.58 -5.11
N HIS A 206 1.04 -13.75 -4.92
CA HIS A 206 -0.26 -14.03 -5.52
C HIS A 206 -1.35 -13.15 -4.90
N VAL A 207 -1.36 -13.04 -3.56
CA VAL A 207 -2.31 -12.18 -2.85
C VAL A 207 -2.14 -10.71 -3.25
N ALA A 208 -0.90 -10.21 -3.35
CA ALA A 208 -0.63 -8.85 -3.79
C ALA A 208 -1.10 -8.59 -5.23
N ARG A 209 -0.87 -9.53 -6.16
CA ARG A 209 -1.38 -9.43 -7.54
C ARG A 209 -2.91 -9.47 -7.61
N GLU A 210 -3.57 -10.29 -6.78
CA GLU A 210 -5.03 -10.28 -6.64
C GLU A 210 -5.53 -8.90 -6.15
N LEU A 211 -4.86 -8.31 -5.15
CA LEU A 211 -5.19 -6.99 -4.61
C LEU A 211 -5.00 -5.87 -5.65
N ILE A 212 -3.88 -5.86 -6.38
CA ILE A 212 -3.65 -4.90 -7.48
C ILE A 212 -4.75 -5.01 -8.52
N ARG A 213 -5.06 -6.23 -8.98
CA ARG A 213 -6.10 -6.45 -9.99
C ARG A 213 -7.48 -5.99 -9.51
N ALA A 214 -7.81 -6.27 -8.25
CA ALA A 214 -9.08 -5.82 -7.65
C ALA A 214 -9.13 -4.29 -7.52
N ALA A 215 -8.04 -3.65 -7.10
CA ALA A 215 -7.92 -2.20 -7.01
C ALA A 215 -8.10 -1.53 -8.38
N VAL A 216 -7.40 -2.03 -9.39
CA VAL A 216 -7.56 -1.59 -10.78
C VAL A 216 -9.00 -1.72 -11.23
N GLY A 217 -9.67 -2.86 -10.98
CA GLY A 217 -11.05 -3.09 -11.38
C GLY A 217 -12.04 -2.12 -10.74
N LYS A 218 -11.85 -1.78 -9.46
CA LYS A 218 -12.70 -0.85 -8.72
C LYS A 218 -12.49 0.60 -9.17
N VAL A 219 -11.23 1.02 -9.35
CA VAL A 219 -10.91 2.36 -9.87
C VAL A 219 -11.40 2.47 -11.33
N TYR A 220 -11.17 1.46 -12.16
CA TYR A 220 -11.66 1.41 -13.54
C TYR A 220 -13.16 1.64 -13.64
N GLN A 221 -13.95 1.02 -12.76
CA GLN A 221 -15.40 1.20 -12.76
C GLN A 221 -15.80 2.66 -12.56
N LYS A 222 -15.10 3.42 -11.72
CA LYS A 222 -15.35 4.87 -11.52
C LYS A 222 -15.14 5.70 -12.79
N TYR A 223 -14.19 5.31 -13.66
CA TYR A 223 -13.84 6.07 -14.86
C TYR A 223 -14.60 5.63 -16.12
N PHE A 224 -14.98 4.36 -16.20
CA PHE A 224 -15.53 3.74 -17.41
C PHE A 224 -16.93 3.15 -17.20
N ASP A 225 -17.65 3.55 -16.15
CA ASP A 225 -19.02 3.10 -15.94
C ASP A 225 -19.90 3.44 -17.14
N GLY A 226 -20.65 2.46 -17.63
CA GLY A 226 -21.50 2.60 -18.82
C GLY A 226 -20.77 2.83 -20.15
N ALA A 227 -19.43 2.79 -20.20
CA ALA A 227 -18.70 2.96 -21.45
C ALA A 227 -18.88 1.73 -22.38
N ASP A 228 -19.33 1.97 -23.61
CA ASP A 228 -19.32 0.91 -24.63
C ASP A 228 -17.89 0.64 -25.12
N LEU A 229 -17.42 -0.56 -24.79
CA LEU A 229 -16.09 -1.10 -25.11
C LEU A 229 -16.20 -2.45 -25.83
N GLN A 230 -17.37 -2.81 -26.36
CA GLN A 230 -17.58 -4.10 -27.02
C GLN A 230 -16.62 -4.28 -28.20
N GLN A 231 -16.40 -3.23 -28.99
CA GLN A 231 -15.50 -3.27 -30.14
C GLN A 231 -14.05 -3.59 -29.76
N ILE A 232 -13.58 -3.08 -28.63
CA ILE A 232 -12.23 -3.35 -28.11
C ILE A 232 -12.13 -4.83 -27.70
N VAL A 233 -13.15 -5.35 -27.01
CA VAL A 233 -13.19 -6.76 -26.59
C VAL A 233 -13.26 -7.71 -27.81
N GLN A 234 -14.11 -7.39 -28.79
CA GLN A 234 -14.23 -8.18 -30.02
C GLN A 234 -12.92 -8.28 -30.78
N TRP A 235 -12.10 -7.23 -30.79
CA TRP A 235 -10.78 -7.27 -31.42
C TRP A 235 -9.89 -8.37 -30.82
N PHE A 236 -9.93 -8.55 -29.50
CA PHE A 236 -9.21 -9.62 -28.81
C PHE A 236 -9.84 -10.99 -29.10
N GLU A 237 -11.17 -11.10 -29.06
CA GLU A 237 -11.90 -12.34 -29.38
C GLU A 237 -11.62 -12.84 -30.81
N LEU A 238 -11.36 -11.93 -31.76
CA LEU A 238 -10.97 -12.24 -33.14
C LEU A 238 -9.48 -12.66 -33.27
N GLY A 239 -8.78 -12.86 -32.16
CA GLY A 239 -7.39 -13.32 -32.13
C GLY A 239 -6.35 -12.21 -32.06
N GLY A 240 -6.77 -10.95 -31.89
CA GLY A 240 -5.86 -9.84 -31.63
C GLY A 240 -5.03 -10.06 -30.36
N THR A 241 -3.75 -9.71 -30.41
CA THR A 241 -2.85 -9.75 -29.24
C THR A 241 -2.08 -8.44 -29.13
N LEU A 242 -1.92 -7.95 -27.91
CA LEU A 242 -1.15 -6.74 -27.65
C LEU A 242 -0.16 -6.98 -26.51
N LYS A 243 1.12 -6.98 -26.85
CA LYS A 243 2.20 -7.13 -25.89
C LYS A 243 2.66 -5.76 -25.38
N ILE A 244 2.42 -5.49 -24.10
CA ILE A 244 2.95 -4.34 -23.38
C ILE A 244 3.93 -4.89 -22.35
N SER A 245 5.23 -4.68 -22.58
CA SER A 245 6.25 -5.01 -21.58
C SER A 245 6.44 -3.85 -20.61
N GLU A 246 7.04 -4.08 -19.46
CA GLU A 246 7.38 -3.02 -18.50
C GLU A 246 8.36 -1.99 -19.09
N THR A 247 9.03 -2.38 -20.17
CA THR A 247 10.22 -1.75 -20.70
C THR A 247 9.96 -0.90 -21.94
N ILE A 248 8.86 -1.18 -22.63
CA ILE A 248 8.48 -0.59 -23.90
C ILE A 248 8.22 0.94 -23.79
N PRO A 249 8.72 1.76 -24.74
CA PRO A 249 8.46 3.20 -24.77
C PRO A 249 7.00 3.53 -25.06
N ALA A 250 6.54 4.69 -24.59
CA ALA A 250 5.16 5.14 -24.73
C ALA A 250 4.71 5.23 -26.20
N THR A 251 5.60 5.65 -27.10
CA THR A 251 5.31 5.76 -28.54
C THR A 251 5.00 4.40 -29.18
N GLU A 252 5.69 3.34 -28.76
CA GLU A 252 5.46 1.98 -29.27
C GLU A 252 4.20 1.37 -28.67
N VAL A 253 3.90 1.63 -27.38
CA VAL A 253 2.60 1.28 -26.77
C VAL A 253 1.46 1.88 -27.57
N ILE A 254 1.53 3.18 -27.86
CA ILE A 254 0.52 3.89 -28.65
C ILE A 254 0.39 3.29 -30.05
N SER A 255 1.52 2.96 -30.70
CA SER A 255 1.50 2.31 -32.02
C SER A 255 0.77 0.97 -32.01
N GLY A 256 0.98 0.15 -30.97
CA GLY A 256 0.22 -1.07 -30.76
C GLY A 256 -1.27 -0.83 -30.52
N MET A 257 -1.58 0.14 -29.65
CA MET A 257 -2.95 0.53 -29.32
C MET A 257 -3.74 1.09 -30.51
N LYS A 258 -3.10 1.77 -31.46
CA LYS A 258 -3.73 2.27 -32.70
C LYS A 258 -4.31 1.16 -33.58
N LYS A 259 -3.85 -0.08 -33.43
CA LYS A 259 -4.39 -1.25 -34.14
C LYS A 259 -5.76 -1.68 -33.61
N ILE A 260 -6.13 -1.23 -32.41
CA ILE A 260 -7.37 -1.58 -31.73
C ILE A 260 -8.34 -0.41 -31.89
N GLN A 261 -9.36 -0.61 -32.71
CA GLN A 261 -10.31 0.44 -33.05
C GLN A 261 -11.05 0.95 -31.79
N GLY A 262 -11.10 2.27 -31.62
CA GLY A 262 -11.77 2.93 -30.50
C GLY A 262 -10.99 2.95 -29.18
N LEU A 263 -9.88 2.22 -29.03
CA LEU A 263 -9.18 2.13 -27.74
C LEU A 263 -8.63 3.48 -27.25
N LEU A 264 -7.90 4.19 -28.11
CA LEU A 264 -7.31 5.48 -27.76
C LEU A 264 -8.35 6.58 -27.59
N GLU A 265 -9.47 6.49 -28.30
CA GLU A 265 -10.58 7.44 -28.16
C GLU A 265 -11.27 7.23 -26.82
N LYS A 266 -11.57 5.98 -26.47
CA LYS A 266 -12.24 5.62 -25.21
C LYS A 266 -11.36 5.90 -24.00
N SER A 267 -10.03 5.74 -24.09
CA SER A 267 -9.13 6.04 -22.98
C SER A 267 -9.12 7.52 -22.57
N THR A 268 -9.62 8.43 -23.41
CA THR A 268 -9.79 9.86 -23.06
C THR A 268 -10.89 10.12 -22.02
N ALA A 269 -11.71 9.13 -21.68
CA ALA A 269 -12.70 9.22 -20.60
C ALA A 269 -12.04 9.51 -19.24
N VAL A 270 -10.78 9.11 -19.08
CA VAL A 270 -9.95 9.50 -17.96
C VAL A 270 -9.61 10.98 -18.08
N ARG A 271 -10.16 11.81 -17.18
CA ARG A 271 -9.88 13.26 -17.16
C ARG A 271 -8.37 13.49 -17.06
N GLY A 272 -7.82 14.12 -18.09
CA GLY A 272 -6.39 14.39 -18.21
C GLY A 272 -6.08 15.80 -18.72
N PRO A 273 -4.80 16.10 -19.01
CA PRO A 273 -4.41 17.39 -19.54
C PRO A 273 -5.04 17.64 -20.92
N LYS A 274 -5.32 18.92 -21.23
CA LYS A 274 -5.96 19.33 -22.49
C LYS A 274 -5.20 18.85 -23.74
N LYS A 275 -3.89 18.69 -23.63
CA LYS A 275 -3.01 18.11 -24.66
C LYS A 275 -2.24 16.95 -24.02
N PRO A 276 -2.75 15.70 -24.14
CA PRO A 276 -2.08 14.56 -23.54
C PRO A 276 -0.77 14.26 -24.27
N THR A 277 0.28 14.05 -23.48
CA THR A 277 1.57 13.60 -23.97
C THR A 277 1.50 12.13 -24.39
N PRO A 278 2.53 11.60 -25.10
CA PRO A 278 2.61 10.17 -25.36
C PRO A 278 2.59 9.33 -24.08
N GLY A 279 3.30 9.76 -23.03
CA GLY A 279 3.31 9.07 -21.73
C GLY A 279 1.91 8.97 -21.13
N TRP A 280 1.17 10.08 -21.10
CA TRP A 280 -0.21 10.12 -20.62
C TRP A 280 -1.13 9.20 -21.42
N THR A 281 -1.06 9.28 -22.75
CA THR A 281 -1.92 8.49 -23.64
C THR A 281 -1.67 6.99 -23.49
N ALA A 282 -0.40 6.58 -23.37
CA ALA A 282 -0.02 5.20 -23.11
C ALA A 282 -0.55 4.72 -21.75
N SER A 283 -0.41 5.53 -20.71
CA SER A 283 -0.89 5.19 -19.36
C SER A 283 -2.42 5.02 -19.30
N ALA A 284 -3.17 5.94 -19.91
CA ALA A 284 -4.63 5.87 -19.96
C ALA A 284 -5.13 4.65 -20.77
N GLY A 285 -4.49 4.35 -21.90
CA GLY A 285 -4.82 3.17 -22.69
C GLY A 285 -4.51 1.86 -21.96
N GLU A 286 -3.39 1.80 -21.24
CA GLU A 286 -3.01 0.63 -20.45
C GLU A 286 -3.96 0.42 -19.27
N PHE A 287 -4.39 1.51 -18.61
CA PHE A 287 -5.40 1.45 -17.56
C PHE A 287 -6.75 0.90 -18.05
N LEU A 288 -7.19 1.28 -19.24
CA LEU A 288 -8.39 0.71 -19.85
C LEU A 288 -8.25 -0.81 -20.05
N LEU A 289 -7.13 -1.26 -20.61
CA LEU A 289 -6.87 -2.69 -20.84
C LEU A 289 -6.76 -3.49 -19.54
N GLU A 290 -6.03 -2.97 -18.55
CA GLU A 290 -5.92 -3.59 -17.23
C GLU A 290 -7.28 -3.63 -16.51
N GLY A 291 -8.13 -2.63 -16.71
CA GLY A 291 -9.50 -2.64 -16.22
C GLY A 291 -10.37 -3.71 -16.88
N LEU A 292 -10.30 -3.86 -18.21
CA LEU A 292 -10.96 -4.97 -18.92
C LEU A 292 -10.46 -6.33 -18.43
N TYR A 293 -9.16 -6.46 -18.17
CA TYR A 293 -8.58 -7.66 -17.58
C TYR A 293 -9.08 -7.91 -16.15
N ALA A 294 -9.13 -6.87 -15.31
CA ALA A 294 -9.67 -6.94 -13.95
C ALA A 294 -11.12 -7.44 -13.92
N HIS A 295 -11.93 -6.96 -14.87
CA HIS A 295 -13.33 -7.37 -15.07
C HIS A 295 -13.50 -8.67 -15.87
N ARG A 296 -12.41 -9.39 -16.17
CA ARG A 296 -12.45 -10.66 -16.91
C ARG A 296 -13.17 -10.52 -18.26
N ARG A 297 -12.90 -9.44 -18.99
CA ARG A 297 -13.38 -9.27 -20.38
C ARG A 297 -12.31 -9.63 -21.41
N ILE A 298 -11.05 -9.61 -20.97
CA ILE A 298 -9.86 -10.03 -21.72
C ILE A 298 -8.93 -10.77 -20.77
N SER A 299 -7.97 -11.52 -21.32
CA SER A 299 -6.90 -12.18 -20.57
C SER A 299 -5.58 -11.43 -20.71
N ARG A 300 -4.69 -11.61 -19.72
CA ARG A 300 -3.30 -11.13 -19.76
C ARG A 300 -2.35 -12.27 -19.38
N SER A 301 -1.29 -12.46 -20.17
CA SER A 301 -0.17 -13.36 -19.85
C SER A 301 1.17 -12.67 -20.05
N GLU A 302 2.22 -13.15 -19.39
CA GLU A 302 3.58 -12.58 -19.54
C GLU A 302 4.15 -12.82 -20.94
N GLU A 303 3.82 -13.95 -21.57
CA GLU A 303 4.33 -14.30 -22.90
C GLU A 303 3.65 -13.50 -24.01
N ARG A 304 2.31 -13.43 -24.00
CA ARG A 304 1.49 -12.91 -25.10
C ARG A 304 0.91 -11.52 -24.85
N GLY A 305 0.99 -11.00 -23.63
CA GLY A 305 0.34 -9.75 -23.24
C GLY A 305 -1.17 -9.91 -23.16
N PHE A 306 -1.93 -8.92 -23.64
CA PHE A 306 -3.39 -8.94 -23.66
C PHE A 306 -3.92 -9.78 -24.82
N MET A 307 -4.93 -10.62 -24.55
CA MET A 307 -5.54 -11.56 -25.49
C MET A 307 -7.02 -11.82 -25.14
N ALA A 308 -7.74 -12.57 -25.98
CA ALA A 308 -9.12 -12.99 -25.67
C ALA A 308 -9.21 -13.70 -24.32
N GLU A 309 -10.35 -13.55 -23.63
CA GLU A 309 -10.62 -14.37 -22.46
C GLU A 309 -10.79 -15.85 -22.87
N GLU A 310 -10.13 -16.77 -22.16
CA GLU A 310 -10.36 -18.20 -22.35
C GLU A 310 -11.73 -18.56 -21.79
N ARG A 311 -12.69 -18.88 -22.66
CA ARG A 311 -13.95 -19.48 -22.22
C ARG A 311 -13.61 -20.83 -21.57
N LYS A 312 -13.71 -20.91 -20.24
CA LYS A 312 -13.69 -22.20 -19.54
C LYS A 312 -14.76 -23.08 -20.16
N GLN A 313 -14.36 -24.13 -20.89
CA GLN A 313 -15.29 -25.17 -21.28
C GLN A 313 -15.85 -25.76 -19.98
N SER A 314 -17.17 -25.69 -19.80
CA SER A 314 -17.85 -26.47 -18.77
C SER A 314 -17.35 -27.91 -18.88
N PRO A 315 -16.99 -28.57 -17.77
CA PRO A 315 -16.61 -29.98 -17.84
C PRO A 315 -17.74 -30.74 -18.55
N PRO A 316 -17.42 -31.68 -19.46
CA PRO A 316 -18.45 -32.47 -20.13
C PRO A 316 -19.34 -33.07 -19.05
N ALA A 317 -20.66 -32.93 -19.22
CA ALA A 317 -21.63 -33.53 -18.32
C ALA A 317 -21.21 -34.98 -18.10
N ARG A 318 -20.95 -35.36 -16.84
CA ARG A 318 -20.63 -36.75 -16.49
C ARG A 318 -21.73 -37.61 -17.12
N GLU A 319 -21.36 -38.45 -18.08
CA GLU A 319 -22.23 -39.54 -18.50
C GLU A 319 -22.61 -40.30 -17.24
N GLU A 320 -23.91 -40.29 -16.91
CA GLU A 320 -24.45 -41.13 -15.86
C GLU A 320 -24.14 -42.57 -16.23
N THR A 321 -23.14 -43.13 -15.55
CA THR A 321 -22.83 -44.55 -15.59
C THR A 321 -24.06 -45.30 -15.11
N ARG A 322 -24.86 -45.81 -16.06
CA ARG A 322 -25.96 -46.72 -15.77
C ARG A 322 -25.41 -47.89 -14.93
N PRO A 323 -26.00 -48.20 -13.77
CA PRO A 323 -25.50 -49.29 -12.94
C PRO A 323 -25.64 -50.63 -13.69
N PRO A 324 -24.66 -51.55 -13.57
CA PRO A 324 -24.73 -52.83 -14.25
C PRO A 324 -25.88 -53.68 -13.72
N PHE A 325 -26.67 -54.22 -14.66
CA PHE A 325 -27.72 -55.20 -14.43
C PHE A 325 -27.19 -56.35 -13.55
N ARG A 326 -27.71 -56.48 -12.32
CA ARG A 326 -27.53 -57.69 -11.51
C ARG A 326 -28.35 -58.83 -12.12
N ARG A 327 -27.69 -59.90 -12.57
CA ARG A 327 -28.35 -61.18 -12.87
C ARG A 327 -28.76 -61.85 -11.56
N PRO A 328 -29.96 -62.43 -11.44
CA PRO A 328 -30.36 -63.22 -10.29
C PRO A 328 -29.65 -64.58 -10.32
N TYR A 329 -29.05 -64.98 -9.20
CA TYR A 329 -28.56 -66.33 -8.99
C TYR A 329 -29.74 -67.25 -8.62
N ASN A 330 -29.80 -68.41 -9.27
CA ASN A 330 -30.52 -69.60 -8.81
C ASN A 330 -29.74 -70.29 -7.70
#